data_AF-A0A1Q7VX21-F1
#
_entry.id   AF-A0A1Q7VX21-F1
#
_cell.length_a   1.000
_cell.length_b   1.000
_cell.length_c   1.000
_cell.angle_alpha   90.00
_cell.angle_beta   90.00
_cell.angle_gamma   90.00
#
_symmetry.space_group_name_H-M   'P 1'
#
loop_
_entity.id
_entity.type
_entity.pdbx_description
1 polymer ?
#
loop_
_entity_poly.entity_id
_entity_poly.type
_entity_poly.pdbx_seq_one_letter_code
_entity_poly.pdbx_strand_id
1 'polypeptide(L)'
;MTPDEVFVLAARRFAESGATPAVPRVAATVVLLREPYEVYLMERAATMAFAAGMYAFPGGGAEPVDADPRATAVREVREETGVVLAPEALVPWGRWITPDLWLPPAATTDLPMLPPTRVTLAELARFDSIEAALAAPRDLSPVQPRVVDGKLVY
;
A
#
# COMPACT_ATOMS: atom_id res chain seq x y z
N MET A 1 -6.15 19.78 -8.91
CA MET A 1 -6.84 18.49 -8.77
C MET A 1 -6.30 17.82 -7.52
N THR A 2 -7.16 17.28 -6.66
CA THR A 2 -6.75 16.45 -5.52
C THR A 2 -6.17 15.12 -6.02
N PRO A 3 -5.39 14.40 -5.18
CA PRO A 3 -4.93 13.06 -5.53
C PRO A 3 -6.09 12.12 -5.90
N ASP A 4 -7.20 12.19 -5.17
CA ASP A 4 -8.37 11.35 -5.41
C ASP A 4 -9.06 11.72 -6.74
N GLU A 5 -9.09 13.00 -7.14
CA GLU A 5 -9.57 13.42 -8.46
C GLU A 5 -8.72 12.88 -9.61
N VAL A 6 -7.39 12.82 -9.43
CA VAL A 6 -6.47 12.21 -10.41
C VAL A 6 -6.77 10.72 -10.56
N PHE A 7 -6.96 10.01 -9.43
CA PHE A 7 -7.32 8.60 -9.44
C PHE A 7 -8.67 8.34 -10.11
N VAL A 8 -9.70 9.13 -9.80
CA VAL A 8 -11.02 9.01 -10.42
C VAL A 8 -10.95 9.24 -11.93
N LEU A 9 -10.27 10.30 -12.37
CA LEU A 9 -10.13 10.60 -13.79
C LEU A 9 -9.49 9.44 -14.54
N ALA A 10 -8.47 8.83 -13.95
CA ALA A 10 -7.75 7.80 -14.62
C ALA A 10 -8.43 6.42 -14.54
N ALA A 11 -9.16 6.12 -13.47
CA ALA A 11 -10.07 4.98 -13.43
C ALA A 11 -11.08 5.05 -14.60
N ARG A 12 -11.65 6.24 -14.84
CA ARG A 12 -12.57 6.49 -15.96
C ARG A 12 -11.89 6.25 -17.31
N ARG A 13 -10.70 6.82 -17.52
CA ARG A 13 -9.92 6.61 -18.75
C ARG A 13 -9.60 5.14 -19.01
N PHE A 14 -9.24 4.39 -17.97
CA PHE A 14 -8.99 2.97 -18.09
C PHE A 14 -10.25 2.21 -18.50
N ALA A 15 -11.39 2.49 -17.84
CA ALA A 15 -12.66 1.87 -18.20
C ALA A 15 -13.10 2.18 -19.65
N GLU A 16 -12.92 3.43 -20.08
CA GLU A 16 -13.22 3.87 -21.45
C GLU A 16 -12.29 3.24 -22.51
N SER A 17 -11.07 2.88 -22.13
CA SER A 17 -10.09 2.29 -23.07
C SER A 17 -10.44 0.87 -23.51
N GLY A 18 -11.32 0.17 -22.78
CA GLY A 18 -11.61 -1.26 -23.03
C GLY A 18 -10.45 -2.20 -22.69
N ALA A 19 -9.38 -1.71 -22.06
CA ALA A 19 -8.26 -2.52 -21.62
C ALA A 19 -8.70 -3.53 -20.55
N THR A 20 -8.07 -4.71 -20.56
CA THR A 20 -8.34 -5.74 -19.56
C THR A 20 -7.58 -5.44 -18.26
N PRO A 21 -8.25 -5.50 -17.08
CA PRO A 21 -7.60 -5.33 -15.79
C PRO A 21 -6.50 -6.36 -15.56
N ALA A 22 -5.42 -5.95 -14.87
CA ALA A 22 -4.42 -6.90 -14.42
C ALA A 22 -5.02 -7.83 -13.37
N VAL A 23 -4.71 -9.13 -13.46
CA VAL A 23 -5.12 -10.10 -12.44
C VAL A 23 -4.45 -9.75 -11.11
N PRO A 24 -5.20 -9.62 -10.00
CA PRO A 24 -4.63 -9.37 -8.69
C PRO A 24 -3.61 -10.45 -8.31
N ARG A 25 -2.46 -10.02 -7.79
CA ARG A 25 -1.41 -10.90 -7.28
C ARG A 25 -1.35 -10.79 -5.76
N VAL A 26 -1.08 -11.91 -5.09
CA VAL A 26 -0.77 -11.89 -3.66
C VAL A 26 0.52 -11.10 -3.46
N ALA A 27 0.50 -10.20 -2.50
CA ALA A 27 1.62 -9.35 -2.12
C ALA A 27 1.53 -9.06 -0.63
N ALA A 28 2.66 -8.68 -0.05
CA ALA A 28 2.74 -8.22 1.32
C ALA A 28 3.53 -6.91 1.39
N THR A 29 3.11 -6.03 2.30
CA THR A 29 3.70 -4.72 2.51
C THR A 29 3.80 -4.47 4.00
N VAL A 30 4.92 -3.92 4.47
CA VAL A 30 5.24 -3.83 5.91
C VAL A 30 5.44 -2.39 6.34
N VAL A 31 4.62 -1.94 7.28
CA VAL A 31 4.84 -0.68 8.00
C VAL A 31 5.89 -0.93 9.07
N LEU A 32 7.11 -0.40 8.87
CA LEU A 32 8.14 -0.41 9.90
C LEU A 32 8.00 0.84 10.76
N LEU A 33 7.86 0.63 12.07
CA LEU A 33 7.74 1.66 13.09
C LEU A 33 8.97 1.63 14.00
N ARG A 34 9.43 2.80 14.43
CA ARG A 34 10.45 2.92 15.48
C ARG A 34 10.11 4.03 16.45
N GLU A 35 10.80 4.05 17.59
CA GLU A 35 10.81 5.18 18.50
C GLU A 35 11.93 6.18 18.14
N PRO A 36 11.70 7.51 18.24
CA PRO A 36 10.40 8.14 18.48
C PRO A 36 9.41 7.83 17.36
N TYR A 37 8.09 7.85 17.62
CA TYR A 37 7.03 7.31 16.72
C TYR A 37 7.14 7.76 15.25
N GLU A 38 7.92 7.00 14.49
CA GLU A 38 8.33 7.29 13.12
C GLU A 38 8.02 6.10 12.22
N VAL A 39 7.70 6.41 10.96
CA VAL A 39 7.33 5.43 9.94
C VAL A 39 8.39 5.42 8.85
N TYR A 40 8.89 4.24 8.48
CA TYR A 40 9.81 4.11 7.36
C TYR A 40 9.05 4.11 6.03
N LEU A 41 9.50 4.93 5.08
CA LEU A 41 9.06 4.94 3.69
C LEU A 41 10.29 4.85 2.78
N MET A 42 10.13 4.16 1.66
CA MET A 42 11.10 4.14 0.57
C MET A 42 10.53 4.84 -0.65
N GLU A 43 11.38 5.56 -1.37
CA GLU A 43 11.06 6.03 -2.71
C GLU A 43 11.29 4.89 -3.71
N ARG A 44 10.27 4.57 -4.49
CA ARG A 44 10.35 3.53 -5.52
C ARG A 44 11.25 3.98 -6.66
N ALA A 45 12.10 3.08 -7.15
CA ALA A 45 13.05 3.38 -8.22
C ALA A 45 12.37 4.06 -9.44
N ALA A 46 13.00 5.11 -9.96
CA ALA A 46 12.49 5.89 -11.09
C ALA A 46 12.33 5.07 -12.39
N THR A 47 13.00 3.92 -12.48
CA THR A 47 12.96 3.00 -13.64
C THR A 47 11.78 2.04 -13.61
N MET A 48 10.96 2.04 -12.55
CA MET A 48 9.82 1.12 -12.45
C MET A 48 8.72 1.44 -13.47
N ALA A 49 8.16 0.39 -14.09
CA ALA A 49 7.03 0.54 -15.02
C ALA A 49 5.74 1.04 -14.33
N PHE A 50 5.65 0.92 -13.00
CA PHE A 50 4.49 1.31 -12.21
C PHE A 50 4.90 1.99 -10.89
N ALA A 51 4.29 3.14 -10.61
CA ALA A 51 4.50 3.94 -9.42
C ALA A 51 5.98 4.30 -9.15
N ALA A 52 6.73 4.62 -10.21
CA ALA A 52 8.09 5.15 -10.12
C ALA A 52 8.13 6.49 -9.38
N GLY A 53 9.16 6.70 -8.55
CA GLY A 53 9.34 7.94 -7.77
C GLY A 53 8.31 8.12 -6.65
N MET A 54 7.50 7.10 -6.35
CA MET A 54 6.49 7.18 -5.30
C MET A 54 6.98 6.60 -3.99
N TYR A 55 6.53 7.20 -2.90
CA TYR A 55 6.76 6.68 -1.57
C TYR A 55 5.83 5.52 -1.28
N ALA A 56 6.42 4.44 -0.78
CA ALA A 56 5.73 3.25 -0.35
C ALA A 56 6.41 2.68 0.88
N PHE A 57 5.70 1.80 1.57
CA PHE A 57 6.31 0.89 2.52
C PHE A 57 7.06 -0.21 1.75
N PRO A 58 8.09 -0.84 2.37
CA PRO A 58 8.74 -2.01 1.79
C PRO A 58 7.75 -3.15 1.59
N GLY A 59 7.93 -3.90 0.50
CA GLY A 59 7.04 -4.99 0.16
C GLY A 59 6.99 -5.32 -1.33
N GLY A 60 6.46 -6.50 -1.61
CA GLY A 60 6.40 -7.04 -2.95
C GLY A 60 5.48 -8.25 -3.07
N GLY A 61 5.57 -8.91 -4.23
CA GLY A 61 4.70 -10.03 -4.59
C GLY A 61 5.12 -11.30 -3.86
N ALA A 62 4.16 -12.16 -3.56
CA ALA A 62 4.46 -13.49 -3.04
C ALA A 62 5.20 -14.33 -4.09
N GLU A 63 6.19 -15.08 -3.63
CA GLU A 63 6.92 -16.06 -4.42
C GLU A 63 6.52 -17.50 -4.05
N PRO A 64 6.75 -18.50 -4.93
CA PRO A 64 6.42 -19.89 -4.63
C PRO A 64 7.09 -20.46 -3.37
N VAL A 65 8.21 -19.85 -2.94
CA VAL A 65 8.95 -20.24 -1.73
C VAL A 65 8.32 -19.67 -0.45
N ASP A 66 7.47 -18.65 -0.57
CA ASP A 66 6.81 -18.02 0.56
C ASP A 66 5.64 -18.91 1.03
N ALA A 67 5.68 -19.36 2.28
CA ALA A 67 4.63 -20.22 2.84
C ALA A 67 3.28 -19.48 3.00
N ASP A 68 3.33 -18.18 3.27
CA ASP A 68 2.18 -17.32 3.50
C ASP A 68 2.55 -15.84 3.28
N PRO A 69 1.60 -14.88 3.35
CA PRO A 69 1.91 -13.46 3.20
C PRO A 69 2.89 -12.90 4.25
N ARG A 70 3.04 -13.55 5.41
CA ARG A 70 3.98 -13.14 6.45
C ARG A 70 5.41 -13.50 6.05
N ALA A 71 5.62 -14.67 5.45
CA ALA A 71 6.89 -15.05 4.85
C ALA A 71 7.29 -14.09 3.73
N THR A 72 6.35 -13.73 2.84
CA THR A 72 6.56 -12.70 1.80
C THR A 72 7.01 -11.38 2.43
N ALA A 73 6.30 -10.90 3.46
CA ALA A 73 6.65 -9.65 4.15
C ALA A 73 8.07 -9.67 4.72
N VAL A 74 8.48 -10.75 5.39
CA VAL A 74 9.83 -10.86 5.98
C VAL A 74 10.91 -10.88 4.91
N ARG A 75 10.69 -11.62 3.80
CA ARG A 75 11.63 -11.68 2.68
C ARG A 75 11.82 -10.30 2.04
N GLU A 76 10.72 -9.66 1.65
CA GLU A 76 10.74 -8.36 0.96
C GLU A 76 11.41 -7.27 1.82
N VAL A 77 11.08 -7.20 3.12
CA VAL A 77 11.73 -6.23 4.02
C VAL A 77 13.23 -6.47 4.08
N ARG A 78 13.66 -7.73 4.20
CA ARG A 78 15.10 -8.05 4.22
C ARG A 78 15.78 -7.66 2.91
N GLU A 79 15.15 -7.90 1.77
CA GLU A 79 15.71 -7.61 0.45
C GLU A 79 15.82 -6.11 0.18
N GLU A 80 14.78 -5.34 0.52
CA GLU A 80 14.71 -3.91 0.20
C GLU A 80 15.42 -3.02 1.25
N THR A 81 15.49 -3.46 2.51
CA THR A 81 15.98 -2.63 3.62
C THR A 81 17.16 -3.24 4.38
N GLY A 82 17.42 -4.54 4.22
CA GLY A 82 18.39 -5.28 5.04
C GLY A 82 17.91 -5.63 6.46
N VAL A 83 16.74 -5.14 6.89
CA VAL A 83 16.19 -5.43 8.22
C VAL A 83 15.70 -6.88 8.29
N VAL A 84 16.09 -7.58 9.35
CA VAL A 84 15.62 -8.94 9.63
C VAL A 84 14.52 -8.89 10.68
N LEU A 85 13.34 -9.37 10.32
CA LEU A 85 12.18 -9.43 11.21
C LEU A 85 11.92 -10.87 11.65
N ALA A 86 11.58 -11.05 12.92
CA ALA A 86 10.90 -12.27 13.35
C ALA A 86 9.48 -12.26 12.76
N PRO A 87 9.02 -13.34 12.09
CA PRO A 87 7.67 -13.40 11.54
C PRO A 87 6.61 -13.01 12.56
N GLU A 88 6.75 -13.45 13.82
CA GLU A 88 5.80 -13.25 14.92
C GLU A 88 5.68 -11.78 15.36
N ALA A 89 6.67 -10.94 15.03
CA ALA A 89 6.63 -9.50 15.31
C ALA A 89 5.66 -8.74 14.39
N LEU A 90 5.25 -9.34 13.26
CA LEU A 90 4.31 -8.72 12.35
C LEU A 90 2.88 -8.84 12.87
N VAL A 91 2.13 -7.75 12.87
CA VAL A 91 0.68 -7.75 13.12
C VAL A 91 -0.08 -7.37 11.86
N PRO A 92 -1.16 -8.09 11.50
CA PRO A 92 -1.99 -7.71 10.37
C PRO A 92 -2.59 -6.31 10.58
N TRP A 93 -2.35 -5.40 9.62
CA TRP A 93 -2.87 -4.03 9.67
C TRP A 93 -4.13 -3.85 8.83
N GLY A 94 -4.12 -4.36 7.60
CA GLY A 94 -5.22 -4.27 6.65
C GLY A 94 -5.03 -5.24 5.49
N ARG A 95 -6.09 -5.44 4.70
CA ARG A 95 -6.08 -6.34 3.54
C ARG A 95 -6.54 -5.59 2.30
N TRP A 96 -5.60 -5.19 1.45
CA TRP A 96 -5.90 -4.44 0.23
C TRP A 96 -6.05 -5.37 -0.96
N ILE A 97 -7.06 -5.09 -1.79
CA ILE A 97 -7.25 -5.71 -3.10
C ILE A 97 -7.11 -4.62 -4.15
N THR A 98 -6.15 -4.80 -5.06
CA THR A 98 -6.05 -3.96 -6.25
C THR A 98 -7.39 -4.02 -6.99
N PRO A 99 -8.02 -2.88 -7.28
CA PRO A 99 -9.30 -2.90 -7.95
C PRO A 99 -9.18 -3.44 -9.37
N ASP A 100 -10.30 -3.89 -9.93
CA ASP A 100 -10.39 -4.33 -11.33
C ASP A 100 -10.23 -3.17 -12.33
N LEU A 101 -9.73 -2.02 -11.89
CA LEU A 101 -9.44 -0.87 -12.73
C LEU A 101 -7.99 -0.50 -12.49
N TRP A 102 -7.24 -0.25 -13.56
CA TRP A 102 -5.92 0.33 -13.40
C TRP A 102 -6.06 1.78 -12.94
N LEU A 103 -5.58 2.03 -11.73
CA LEU A 103 -5.47 3.35 -11.14
C LEU A 103 -4.03 3.80 -11.32
N PRO A 104 -3.71 4.74 -12.25
CA PRO A 104 -2.39 5.31 -12.26
C PRO A 104 -2.17 6.07 -10.97
N PRO A 105 -0.92 6.15 -10.57
CA PRO A 105 -0.57 6.82 -9.34
C PRO A 105 -0.96 8.30 -9.35
N ALA A 106 -1.59 8.81 -8.29
CA ALA A 106 -1.84 10.23 -8.15
C ALA A 106 -0.63 10.96 -7.55
N ALA A 107 -0.26 12.08 -8.15
CA ALA A 107 0.64 13.02 -7.50
C ALA A 107 -0.10 13.70 -6.35
N THR A 108 0.32 13.42 -5.11
CA THR A 108 0.11 14.32 -3.98
C THR A 108 1.17 15.42 -4.05
N THR A 109 0.87 16.59 -3.51
CA THR A 109 1.89 17.61 -3.27
C THR A 109 2.87 17.12 -2.19
N ASP A 110 4.14 17.36 -2.45
CA ASP A 110 5.40 16.99 -1.78
C ASP A 110 5.83 15.51 -1.77
N LEU A 111 4.98 14.52 -1.49
CA LEU A 111 5.37 13.09 -1.46
C LEU A 111 4.37 12.17 -2.17
N PRO A 112 4.54 11.85 -3.47
CA PRO A 112 3.58 11.07 -4.24
C PRO A 112 3.45 9.64 -3.71
N MET A 113 2.21 9.15 -3.53
CA MET A 113 1.91 7.84 -2.93
C MET A 113 0.70 7.17 -3.58
N LEU A 114 0.72 5.83 -3.59
CA LEU A 114 -0.47 5.04 -3.91
C LEU A 114 -1.50 5.06 -2.75
N PRO A 115 -2.78 4.76 -3.02
CA PRO A 115 -3.82 4.84 -1.99
C PRO A 115 -3.57 3.99 -0.75
N PRO A 116 -3.09 2.71 -0.84
CA PRO A 116 -2.81 1.91 0.35
C PRO A 116 -1.82 2.59 1.30
N THR A 117 -0.75 3.19 0.78
CA THR A 117 0.24 3.91 1.59
C THR A 117 -0.40 5.14 2.25
N ARG A 118 -1.08 5.98 1.46
CA ARG A 118 -1.69 7.24 1.95
C ARG A 118 -2.73 6.98 3.04
N VAL A 119 -3.62 6.01 2.83
CA VAL A 119 -4.68 5.66 3.78
C VAL A 119 -4.09 5.09 5.05
N THR A 120 -3.12 4.18 4.94
CA THR A 120 -2.42 3.61 6.11
C THR A 120 -1.71 4.68 6.94
N LEU A 121 -1.03 5.64 6.31
CA LEU A 121 -0.42 6.76 7.02
C LEU A 121 -1.46 7.65 7.72
N ALA A 122 -2.59 7.91 7.07
CA ALA A 122 -3.69 8.68 7.67
C ALA A 122 -4.35 7.94 8.85
N GLU A 123 -4.34 6.60 8.85
CA GLU A 123 -4.77 5.79 9.99
C GLU A 123 -3.76 5.79 11.13
N LEU A 124 -2.47 5.64 10.83
CA LEU A 124 -1.38 5.70 11.81
C LEU A 124 -1.33 7.05 12.53
N ALA A 125 -1.55 8.15 11.79
CA ALA A 125 -1.58 9.50 12.33
C ALA A 125 -2.72 9.76 13.34
N ARG A 126 -3.65 8.80 13.54
CA ARG A 126 -4.68 8.88 14.59
C ARG A 126 -4.19 8.42 15.96
N PHE A 127 -2.97 7.88 16.04
CA PHE A 127 -2.36 7.39 17.27
C PHE A 127 -1.16 8.26 17.63
N ASP A 128 -0.84 8.31 18.92
CA ASP A 128 0.31 9.07 19.45
C ASP A 128 1.49 8.16 19.83
N SER A 129 1.35 6.83 19.72
CA SER A 129 2.39 5.87 20.06
C SER A 129 2.27 4.55 19.28
N ILE A 130 3.39 3.83 19.19
CA ILE A 130 3.42 2.47 18.62
C ILE A 130 2.49 1.55 19.40
N GLU A 131 2.55 1.58 20.73
CA GLU A 131 1.72 0.72 21.59
C GLU A 131 0.22 0.92 21.32
N ALA A 132 -0.24 2.18 21.22
CA ALA A 132 -1.63 2.48 20.93
C ALA A 132 -2.04 2.01 19.53
N ALA A 133 -1.18 2.20 18.54
CA ALA A 133 -1.42 1.70 17.19
C ALA A 133 -1.49 0.17 17.15
N LEU A 134 -0.58 -0.55 17.82
CA LEU A 134 -0.58 -2.02 17.84
C LEU A 134 -1.76 -2.61 18.62
N ALA A 135 -2.22 -1.93 19.68
CA ALA A 135 -3.33 -2.39 20.51
C ALA A 135 -4.72 -2.16 19.87
N ALA A 136 -4.83 -1.25 18.90
CA ALA A 136 -6.11 -0.92 18.29
C ALA A 136 -6.69 -2.10 17.48
N PRO A 137 -8.00 -2.39 17.63
CA PRO A 137 -8.65 -3.46 16.88
C PRO A 137 -8.59 -3.19 15.37
N ARG A 138 -8.47 -4.25 14.58
CA ARG A 138 -8.30 -4.18 13.13
C ARG A 138 -9.44 -4.87 12.41
N ASP A 139 -10.01 -4.16 11.44
CA ASP A 139 -10.87 -4.77 10.43
C ASP A 139 -9.99 -5.23 9.27
N LEU A 140 -9.95 -6.53 9.03
CA LEU A 140 -9.19 -7.14 7.94
C LEU A 140 -10.08 -7.51 6.75
N SER A 141 -11.29 -6.95 6.70
CA SER A 141 -12.15 -7.00 5.53
C SER A 141 -11.40 -6.43 4.33
N PRO A 142 -11.50 -7.07 3.15
CA PRO A 142 -10.79 -6.59 1.99
C PRO A 142 -11.20 -5.17 1.59
N VAL A 143 -10.23 -4.27 1.54
CA VAL A 143 -10.36 -2.89 1.07
C VAL A 143 -10.10 -2.89 -0.44
N GLN A 144 -11.11 -2.56 -1.23
CA GLN A 144 -11.01 -2.47 -2.68
C GLN A 144 -11.45 -1.07 -3.10
N PRO A 145 -10.52 -0.20 -3.55
CA PRO A 145 -10.87 1.14 -4.01
C PRO A 145 -11.91 1.10 -5.14
N ARG A 146 -13.00 1.87 -5.01
CA ARG A 146 -14.07 1.97 -6.02
C ARG A 146 -14.40 3.41 -6.33
N VAL A 147 -14.82 3.68 -7.56
CA VAL A 147 -15.40 4.97 -7.93
C VAL A 147 -16.92 4.89 -7.78
N VAL A 148 -17.47 5.64 -6.84
CA VAL A 148 -18.92 5.76 -6.58
C VAL A 148 -19.31 7.22 -6.70
N ASP A 149 -20.28 7.54 -7.57
CA ASP A 149 -20.74 8.91 -7.83
C ASP A 149 -19.60 9.92 -8.11
N GLY A 150 -18.56 9.45 -8.81
CA GLY A 150 -17.39 10.26 -9.15
C GLY A 150 -16.42 10.52 -8.01
N LYS A 151 -16.52 9.78 -6.88
CA LYS A 151 -15.61 9.86 -5.75
C LYS A 151 -14.93 8.51 -5.51
N LEU A 152 -13.69 8.56 -5.05
CA LEU A 152 -12.95 7.37 -4.64
C LEU A 152 -13.40 6.97 -3.23
N VAL A 153 -13.80 5.71 -3.07
CA VAL A 153 -14.21 5.08 -1.81
C VAL A 153 -13.28 3.90 -1.55
N TYR A 154 -12.85 3.74 -0.30
CA TYR A 154 -11.97 2.66 0.16
C TYR A 154 -12.78 1.65 0.97
#